data_AF-A0A743P7L8-F1
#
_entry.id   AF-A0A743P7L8-F1
#
_cell.length_a   1.000
_cell.length_b   1.000
_cell.length_c   1.000
_cell.angle_alpha   90.00
_cell.angle_beta   90.00
_cell.angle_gamma   90.00
#
_symmetry.space_group_name_H-M   'P 1'
#
loop_
_entity.id
_entity.type
_entity.pdbx_description
1 polymer ?
#
loop_
_entity_poly.entity_id
_entity_poly.type
_entity_poly.pdbx_seq_one_letter_code
_entity_poly.pdbx_strand_id
1 'polypeptide(L)'
;MINDGILAHTRQCAPAESCGYVIRTPQGERYFPCENLSAEPTMYFRIAPEDYLQASAAGEVVALVHSHPGGKPFLSSGDRTLQLQTALPWWLVCDDKIHKYRCVPHLTGRQFEHGVFDCYTLFRDAYHLSGIDLPDFYREEDWWDKGHNLYLDNLEV
;
A
#
# COMPACT_ATOMS: atom_id res chain seq x y z
N MET A 1 7.04 5.10 18.42
CA MET A 1 5.88 5.26 17.52
C MET A 1 5.75 4.02 16.64
N ILE A 2 4.60 3.75 16.00
CA ILE A 2 4.40 2.51 15.20
C ILE A 2 5.50 2.31 14.15
N ASN A 3 5.94 3.38 13.50
CA ASN A 3 7.02 3.37 12.51
C ASN A 3 8.35 2.87 13.10
N ASP A 4 8.69 3.24 14.33
CA ASP A 4 9.94 2.80 14.95
C ASP A 4 9.94 1.29 15.20
N GLY A 5 8.77 0.74 15.59
CA GLY A 5 8.59 -0.70 15.78
C GLY A 5 8.71 -1.48 14.46
N ILE A 6 8.13 -0.94 13.39
CA ILE A 6 8.27 -1.49 12.03
C ILE A 6 9.74 -1.50 11.60
N LEU A 7 10.41 -0.36 11.67
CA LEU A 7 11.81 -0.23 11.25
C LEU A 7 12.75 -1.10 12.10
N ALA A 8 12.51 -1.21 13.41
CA ALA A 8 13.28 -2.08 14.28
C ALA A 8 13.12 -3.56 13.90
N HIS A 9 11.90 -4.01 13.62
CA HIS A 9 11.65 -5.38 13.16
C HIS A 9 12.31 -5.65 11.80
N THR A 10 12.21 -4.72 10.84
CA THR A 10 12.88 -4.86 9.54
C THR A 10 14.40 -5.02 9.69
N ARG A 11 15.04 -4.23 10.55
CA ARG A 11 16.49 -4.35 10.81
C ARG A 11 16.86 -5.68 11.46
N GLN A 12 16.00 -6.25 12.30
CA GLN A 12 16.22 -7.55 12.93
C GLN A 12 16.09 -8.71 11.95
N CYS A 13 15.20 -8.62 10.97
CA CYS A 13 15.00 -9.66 9.96
C CYS A 13 16.06 -9.66 8.86
N ALA A 14 16.68 -8.51 8.56
CA ALA A 14 17.65 -8.39 7.46
C ALA A 14 18.77 -9.45 7.57
N PRO A 15 19.10 -10.18 6.48
CA PRO A 15 18.74 -9.92 5.08
C PRO A 15 17.40 -10.52 4.62
N ALA A 16 16.66 -11.21 5.49
CA ALA A 16 15.32 -11.68 5.15
C ALA A 16 14.32 -10.52 5.11
N GLU A 17 13.28 -10.66 4.30
CA GLU A 17 12.12 -9.79 4.37
C GLU A 17 11.42 -9.94 5.71
N SER A 18 11.20 -8.82 6.40
CA SER A 18 10.26 -8.72 7.51
C SER A 18 8.82 -8.69 6.99
N CYS A 19 7.87 -9.18 7.79
CA CYS A 19 6.44 -9.10 7.48
C CYS A 19 5.60 -8.90 8.75
N GLY A 20 4.39 -8.36 8.62
CA GLY A 20 3.47 -8.18 9.74
C GLY A 20 2.23 -7.39 9.37
N TYR A 21 1.44 -7.03 10.38
CA TYR A 21 0.20 -6.26 10.21
C TYR A 21 0.22 -4.97 11.02
N VAL A 22 -0.55 -3.98 10.56
CA VAL A 22 -0.99 -2.87 11.40
C VAL A 22 -2.41 -3.14 11.81
N ILE A 23 -2.66 -3.12 13.12
CA ILE A 23 -3.98 -3.28 13.70
C ILE A 23 -4.44 -1.98 14.34
N ARG A 24 -5.72 -1.64 14.16
CA ARG A 24 -6.37 -0.54 14.84
C ARG A 24 -7.14 -1.07 16.05
N THR A 25 -6.80 -0.56 17.23
CA THR A 25 -7.52 -0.85 18.48
C THR A 25 -8.16 0.45 19.02
N PRO A 26 -9.02 0.38 20.05
CA PRO A 26 -9.54 1.59 20.71
C PRO A 26 -8.47 2.53 21.27
N GLN A 27 -7.24 2.05 21.46
CA GLN A 27 -6.10 2.83 21.96
C GLN A 27 -5.20 3.37 20.84
N GLY A 28 -5.57 3.16 19.57
CA GLY A 28 -4.81 3.59 18.40
C GLY A 28 -4.22 2.43 17.59
N GLU A 29 -3.42 2.79 16.58
CA GLU A 29 -2.76 1.82 15.69
C GLU A 29 -1.53 1.20 16.35
N ARG A 30 -1.36 -0.12 16.17
CA ARG A 30 -0.24 -0.90 16.69
C ARG A 30 0.32 -1.80 15.60
N TYR A 31 1.64 -2.00 15.64
CA TYR A 31 2.31 -2.94 14.76
C TYR A 31 2.33 -4.34 15.39
N PHE A 32 1.95 -5.34 14.59
CA PHE A 32 1.96 -6.76 14.92
C PHE A 32 3.00 -7.44 14.01
N PRO A 33 4.24 -7.70 14.50
CA PRO A 33 5.26 -8.38 13.71
C PRO A 33 4.91 -9.87 13.54
N CYS A 34 5.19 -10.43 12.37
CA CYS A 34 5.00 -11.84 12.05
C CYS A 34 6.32 -12.50 11.64
N GLU A 35 6.44 -13.80 11.86
CA GLU A 35 7.57 -14.57 11.34
C GLU A 35 7.44 -14.78 9.82
N ASN A 36 8.54 -14.61 9.09
CA ASN A 36 8.58 -14.96 7.67
C ASN A 36 8.81 -16.46 7.49
N LEU A 37 7.76 -17.18 7.09
CA LEU A 37 7.76 -18.63 6.86
C LEU A 37 8.05 -19.03 5.40
N SER A 38 8.62 -18.13 4.60
CA SER A 38 9.05 -18.44 3.23
C SER A 38 10.25 -19.39 3.23
N ALA A 39 10.30 -20.30 2.25
CA ALA A 39 11.48 -21.13 2.01
C ALA A 39 12.67 -20.31 1.44
N GLU A 40 12.37 -19.15 0.86
CA GLU A 40 13.34 -18.21 0.28
C GLU A 40 13.13 -16.82 0.91
N PRO A 41 13.45 -16.66 2.21
CA PRO A 41 13.03 -15.51 3.00
C PRO A 41 13.72 -14.20 2.62
N THR A 42 14.80 -14.24 1.84
CA THR A 42 15.48 -13.04 1.31
C THR A 42 14.84 -12.50 0.03
N MET A 43 13.85 -13.20 -0.53
CA MET A 43 13.18 -12.82 -1.78
C MET A 43 11.66 -12.77 -1.67
N TYR A 44 11.07 -13.49 -0.71
CA TYR A 44 9.64 -13.54 -0.50
C TYR A 44 9.32 -13.61 0.99
N PHE A 45 8.09 -13.26 1.34
CA PHE A 45 7.55 -13.52 2.66
C PHE A 45 6.32 -14.42 2.63
N ARG A 46 6.09 -15.14 3.73
CA ARG A 46 4.85 -15.88 3.98
C ARG A 46 4.47 -15.76 5.45
N ILE A 47 3.27 -15.26 5.72
CA ILE A 47 2.73 -15.13 7.08
C ILE A 47 1.86 -16.36 7.39
N ALA A 48 1.90 -16.86 8.62
CA ALA A 48 1.01 -17.93 9.07
C ALA A 48 -0.46 -17.47 9.07
N PRO A 49 -1.43 -18.31 8.68
CA PRO A 49 -2.85 -17.99 8.84
C PRO A 49 -3.22 -17.65 10.29
N GLU A 50 -2.59 -18.32 11.26
CA GLU A 50 -2.78 -18.09 12.69
C GLU A 50 -2.40 -16.67 13.11
N ASP A 51 -1.36 -16.08 12.51
CA ASP A 51 -0.95 -14.71 12.81
C ASP A 51 -2.01 -13.70 12.34
N TYR A 52 -2.64 -13.94 11.18
CA TYR A 52 -3.76 -13.12 10.73
C TYR A 52 -4.96 -13.23 11.69
N LEU A 53 -5.29 -14.44 12.13
CA LEU A 53 -6.38 -14.66 13.09
C LEU A 53 -6.09 -13.96 14.42
N GLN A 54 -4.86 -14.01 14.92
CA GLN A 54 -4.45 -13.32 16.14
C GLN A 54 -4.51 -11.80 15.97
N ALA A 55 -3.99 -11.26 14.86
CA ALA A 55 -4.05 -9.83 14.58
C ALA A 55 -5.50 -9.34 14.49
N SER A 56 -6.36 -10.07 13.77
CA SER A 56 -7.78 -9.74 13.64
C SER A 56 -8.56 -9.88 14.95
N ALA A 57 -8.16 -10.79 15.85
CA ALA A 57 -8.76 -10.91 17.18
C ALA A 57 -8.33 -9.75 18.11
N ALA A 58 -7.15 -9.19 17.89
CA ALA A 58 -6.61 -8.08 18.68
C ALA A 58 -7.10 -6.69 18.21
N GLY A 59 -7.52 -6.55 16.95
CA GLY A 59 -8.04 -5.31 16.38
C GLY A 59 -8.39 -5.41 14.89
N GLU A 60 -8.84 -4.30 14.30
CA GLU A 60 -9.09 -4.22 12.86
C GLU A 60 -7.75 -4.24 12.10
N VAL A 61 -7.52 -5.20 11.20
CA VAL A 61 -6.34 -5.21 10.34
C VAL A 61 -6.48 -4.12 9.27
N VAL A 62 -5.63 -3.10 9.32
CA VAL A 62 -5.73 -1.91 8.44
C VAL A 62 -4.59 -1.79 7.44
N ALA A 63 -3.51 -2.54 7.60
CA ALA A 63 -2.46 -2.67 6.60
C ALA A 63 -1.66 -3.97 6.77
N LEU A 64 -1.11 -4.47 5.67
CA LEU A 64 -0.01 -5.43 5.68
C LEU A 64 1.31 -4.67 5.56
N VAL A 65 2.34 -5.10 6.27
CA VAL A 65 3.68 -4.51 6.23
C VAL A 65 4.67 -5.56 5.77
N HIS A 66 5.54 -5.24 4.81
CA HIS A 66 6.71 -6.05 4.47
C HIS A 66 7.92 -5.18 4.11
N SER A 67 9.07 -5.78 3.82
CA SER A 67 10.29 -5.04 3.48
C SER A 67 11.00 -5.60 2.27
N HIS A 68 11.71 -4.75 1.51
CA HIS A 68 12.64 -5.15 0.44
C HIS A 68 14.09 -4.81 0.83
N PRO A 69 14.83 -5.69 1.54
CA PRO A 69 16.23 -5.45 1.88
C PRO A 69 17.10 -5.31 0.62
N GLY A 70 17.69 -4.13 0.40
CA GLY A 70 18.51 -3.83 -0.79
C GLY A 70 17.74 -3.84 -2.12
N GLY A 71 16.40 -3.82 -2.06
CA GLY A 71 15.53 -3.89 -3.23
C GLY A 71 15.11 -2.52 -3.75
N LYS A 72 13.86 -2.41 -4.20
CA LYS A 72 13.27 -1.18 -4.72
C LYS A 72 12.10 -0.72 -3.86
N PRO A 73 11.86 0.61 -3.76
CA PRO A 73 10.79 1.18 -2.95
C PRO A 73 9.47 1.18 -3.74
N PHE A 74 9.09 0.03 -4.32
CA PHE A 74 7.80 -0.17 -4.97
C PHE A 74 7.40 -1.64 -4.90
N LEU A 75 6.10 -1.89 -4.93
CA LEU A 75 5.53 -3.23 -4.85
C LEU A 75 5.89 -4.07 -6.07
N SER A 76 6.33 -5.31 -5.84
CA SER A 76 6.55 -6.31 -6.88
C SER A 76 5.24 -6.75 -7.55
N SER A 77 5.32 -7.48 -8.66
CA SER A 77 4.12 -8.10 -9.27
C SER A 77 3.44 -9.11 -8.32
N GLY A 78 4.22 -9.81 -7.50
CA GLY A 78 3.70 -10.72 -6.47
C GLY A 78 2.95 -9.95 -5.38
N ASP A 79 3.57 -8.89 -4.86
CA ASP A 79 2.98 -8.01 -3.84
C ASP A 79 1.65 -7.44 -4.33
N ARG A 80 1.60 -6.98 -5.58
CA ARG A 80 0.38 -6.41 -6.17
C ARG A 80 -0.74 -7.44 -6.34
N THR A 81 -0.39 -8.68 -6.64
CA THR A 81 -1.36 -9.78 -6.71
C THR A 81 -1.96 -10.03 -5.33
N LEU A 82 -1.13 -10.12 -4.30
CA LEU A 82 -1.55 -10.35 -2.92
C LEU A 82 -2.26 -9.13 -2.31
N GLN A 83 -1.86 -7.91 -2.67
CA GLN A 83 -2.54 -6.69 -2.23
C GLN A 83 -3.99 -6.64 -2.71
N LEU A 84 -4.23 -7.00 -3.97
CA LEU A 84 -5.58 -7.09 -4.51
C LEU A 84 -6.41 -8.19 -3.84
N GLN A 85 -5.81 -9.34 -3.54
CA GLN A 85 -6.49 -10.44 -2.84
C GLN A 85 -6.84 -10.08 -1.39
N THR A 86 -5.96 -9.38 -0.69
CA THR A 86 -6.17 -8.96 0.70
C THR A 86 -7.06 -7.72 0.81
N ALA A 87 -7.18 -6.93 -0.26
CA ALA A 87 -7.87 -5.64 -0.27
C ALA A 87 -7.37 -4.64 0.80
N LEU A 88 -6.12 -4.79 1.22
CA LEU A 88 -5.50 -3.95 2.26
C LEU A 88 -4.53 -2.92 1.66
N PRO A 89 -4.36 -1.77 2.32
CA PRO A 89 -3.14 -0.97 2.17
C PRO A 89 -1.91 -1.82 2.50
N TRP A 90 -0.84 -1.65 1.71
CA TRP A 90 0.44 -2.32 1.95
C TRP A 90 1.51 -1.29 2.26
N TRP A 91 2.25 -1.49 3.34
CA TRP A 91 3.35 -0.62 3.77
C TRP A 91 4.66 -1.35 3.50
N LEU A 92 5.48 -0.80 2.61
CA LEU A 92 6.76 -1.35 2.23
C LEU A 92 7.89 -0.62 2.94
N VAL A 93 8.76 -1.35 3.62
CA VAL A 93 10.01 -0.82 4.16
C VAL A 93 11.14 -1.01 3.14
N CYS A 94 11.76 0.07 2.71
CA CYS A 94 12.92 0.06 1.83
C CYS A 94 13.86 1.19 2.24
N ASP A 95 15.17 0.92 2.34
CA ASP A 95 16.19 1.91 2.74
C ASP A 95 15.81 2.72 3.99
N ASP A 96 15.39 2.03 5.06
CA ASP A 96 14.94 2.62 6.33
C ASP A 96 13.74 3.59 6.23
N LYS A 97 13.00 3.56 5.12
CA LYS A 97 11.80 4.37 4.89
C LYS A 97 10.58 3.48 4.69
N ILE A 98 9.43 3.97 5.18
CA ILE A 98 8.13 3.31 5.02
C ILE A 98 7.37 3.99 3.88
N HIS A 99 7.09 3.23 2.83
CA HIS A 99 6.29 3.63 1.68
C HIS A 99 4.89 3.03 1.83
N LYS A 100 3.84 3.84 1.74
CA LYS A 100 2.46 3.38 1.96
C LYS A 100 1.69 3.37 0.65
N TYR A 101 1.20 2.19 0.29
CA TYR A 101 0.41 1.99 -0.93
C TYR A 101 -1.04 1.70 -0.57
N ARG A 102 -1.96 2.52 -1.08
CA ARG A 102 -3.39 2.21 -1.05
C ARG A 102 -3.67 1.01 -1.96
N CYS A 103 -4.71 0.25 -1.65
CA CYS A 103 -5.12 -0.84 -2.55
C CYS A 103 -5.75 -0.24 -3.81
N VAL A 104 -4.94 -0.14 -4.87
CA VAL A 104 -5.37 0.32 -6.20
C VAL A 104 -5.85 -0.89 -7.00
N PRO A 105 -7.06 -0.90 -7.60
CA PRO A 105 -7.50 -1.95 -8.53
C PRO A 105 -6.60 -2.04 -9.77
N HIS A 106 -6.70 -3.10 -10.58
CA HIS A 106 -6.02 -3.12 -11.88
C HIS A 106 -6.36 -1.87 -12.70
N LEU A 107 -5.36 -1.22 -13.30
CA LEU A 107 -5.55 0.01 -14.08
C LEU A 107 -6.42 -0.24 -15.32
N THR A 108 -6.32 -1.43 -15.90
CA THR A 108 -7.09 -1.87 -17.07
C THR A 108 -8.35 -2.62 -16.65
N GLY A 109 -9.40 -2.54 -17.46
CA GLY A 109 -10.65 -3.29 -17.27
C GLY A 109 -11.66 -2.64 -16.33
N ARG A 110 -11.38 -1.42 -15.84
CA ARG A 110 -12.34 -0.62 -15.08
C ARG A 110 -13.43 -0.09 -16.00
N GLN A 111 -14.67 -0.19 -15.56
CA GLN A 111 -15.76 0.54 -16.22
C GLN A 111 -15.64 2.03 -15.88
N PHE A 112 -15.77 2.89 -16.88
CA PHE A 112 -15.73 4.33 -16.66
C PHE A 112 -16.91 4.77 -15.79
N GLU A 113 -16.59 5.52 -14.72
CA GLU A 113 -17.54 6.17 -13.84
C GLU A 113 -16.94 7.51 -13.42
N HIS A 114 -17.59 8.62 -13.76
CA HIS A 114 -17.05 9.96 -13.51
C HIS A 114 -16.85 10.20 -12.02
N GLY A 115 -15.70 10.73 -11.61
CA GLY A 115 -15.34 10.92 -10.21
C GLY A 115 -14.81 9.66 -9.51
N VAL A 116 -15.07 8.46 -10.05
CA VAL A 116 -14.70 7.17 -9.44
C VAL A 116 -13.61 6.49 -10.25
N PHE A 117 -13.90 6.06 -11.47
CA PHE A 117 -12.97 5.43 -12.41
C PHE A 117 -12.86 6.23 -13.71
N ASP A 118 -12.65 7.54 -13.57
CA ASP A 118 -12.38 8.43 -14.69
C ASP A 118 -10.89 8.48 -15.08
N CYS A 119 -10.59 9.24 -16.13
CA CYS A 119 -9.24 9.42 -16.63
C CYS A 119 -8.27 10.02 -15.60
N TYR A 120 -8.76 10.87 -14.68
CA TYR A 120 -7.92 11.43 -13.61
C TYR A 120 -7.62 10.40 -12.54
N THR A 121 -8.61 9.62 -12.09
CA THR A 121 -8.37 8.54 -11.14
C THR A 121 -7.40 7.51 -11.71
N LEU A 122 -7.53 7.15 -12.99
CA LEU A 122 -6.58 6.25 -13.66
C LEU A 122 -5.15 6.80 -13.62
N PHE A 123 -4.97 8.08 -13.94
CA PHE A 123 -3.68 8.78 -13.88
C PHE A 123 -3.12 8.80 -12.46
N ARG A 124 -3.91 9.25 -11.48
CA ARG A 124 -3.52 9.29 -10.06
C ARG A 124 -3.13 7.93 -9.51
N ASP A 125 -3.83 6.88 -9.91
CA ASP A 125 -3.53 5.52 -9.50
C ASP A 125 -2.22 4.99 -10.11
N ALA A 126 -1.94 5.32 -11.38
CA ALA A 126 -0.67 4.96 -12.01
C ALA A 126 0.54 5.64 -11.34
N TYR A 127 0.41 6.93 -11.00
CA TYR A 127 1.45 7.68 -10.30
C TYR A 127 1.64 7.20 -8.87
N HIS A 128 0.55 6.89 -8.16
CA HIS A 128 0.63 6.34 -6.80
C HIS A 128 1.37 5.01 -6.76
N LEU A 129 1.10 4.11 -7.72
CA LEU A 129 1.85 2.85 -7.85
C LEU A 129 3.33 3.06 -8.17
N SER A 130 3.70 4.24 -8.68
CA SER A 130 5.08 4.67 -8.90
C SER A 130 5.68 5.46 -7.72
N GLY A 131 4.95 5.57 -6.60
CA GLY A 131 5.38 6.27 -5.40
C GLY A 131 5.13 7.78 -5.41
N ILE A 132 4.30 8.29 -6.31
CA ILE A 132 3.93 9.70 -6.42
C ILE A 132 2.45 9.87 -6.10
N ASP A 133 2.12 10.55 -5.01
CA ASP A 133 0.75 10.87 -4.65
C ASP A 133 0.32 12.20 -5.29
N LEU A 134 -0.74 12.15 -6.10
CA LEU A 134 -1.39 13.32 -6.68
C LEU A 134 -2.68 13.63 -5.91
N PRO A 135 -3.09 14.92 -5.83
CA PRO A 135 -4.28 15.31 -5.10
C PRO A 135 -5.55 14.69 -5.69
N ASP A 136 -6.52 14.39 -4.84
CA ASP A 136 -7.90 14.13 -5.26
C ASP A 136 -8.74 15.38 -4.99
N PHE A 137 -9.51 15.80 -5.98
CA PHE A 137 -10.34 16.99 -5.92
C PHE A 137 -11.67 16.70 -6.60
N TYR A 138 -12.70 17.46 -6.23
CA TYR A 138 -14.00 17.36 -6.87
C TYR A 138 -13.91 17.71 -8.35
N ARG A 139 -14.53 16.89 -9.20
CA ARG A 139 -14.58 17.08 -10.65
C ARG A 139 -16.04 17.21 -11.06
N GLU A 140 -16.44 18.42 -11.42
CA GLU A 140 -17.80 18.69 -11.91
C GLU A 140 -18.12 17.82 -13.13
N GLU A 141 -19.37 17.39 -13.32
CA GLU A 141 -19.76 16.71 -14.55
C GLU A 141 -19.57 17.61 -15.79
N ASP A 142 -19.15 16.99 -16.89
CA ASP A 142 -18.91 17.62 -18.20
C ASP A 142 -17.93 18.82 -18.16
N TRP A 143 -16.99 18.83 -17.20
CA TRP A 143 -15.98 19.89 -17.08
C TRP A 143 -15.14 20.06 -18.37
N TRP A 144 -14.93 18.97 -19.10
CA TRP A 144 -14.15 18.95 -20.36
C TRP A 144 -14.86 19.70 -21.49
N ASP A 145 -16.21 19.73 -21.50
CA ASP A 145 -17.00 20.46 -22.50
C ASP A 145 -17.12 21.96 -22.15
N LYS A 146 -16.81 22.33 -20.90
CA LYS A 146 -16.81 23.72 -20.41
C LYS A 146 -15.46 24.43 -20.59
N GLY A 147 -14.48 23.76 -21.21
CA GLY A 147 -13.15 24.34 -21.49
C GLY A 147 -12.20 24.38 -20.29
N HIS A 148 -12.52 23.67 -19.19
CA HIS A 148 -11.60 23.52 -18.06
C HIS A 148 -10.45 22.56 -18.40
N ASN A 149 -9.28 22.74 -17.78
CA ASN A 149 -8.17 21.80 -17.86
C ASN A 149 -7.79 21.33 -16.46
N LEU A 150 -8.67 20.55 -15.84
CA LEU A 150 -8.51 20.09 -14.46
C LEU A 150 -7.20 19.35 -14.21
N TYR A 151 -6.60 18.76 -15.25
CA TYR A 151 -5.30 18.11 -15.13
C TYR A 151 -4.18 19.12 -14.87
N LEU A 152 -4.03 20.12 -15.73
CA LEU A 152 -2.94 21.10 -15.62
C LEU A 152 -3.21 22.13 -14.51
N ASP A 153 -4.47 22.52 -14.32
CA ASP A 153 -4.86 23.55 -13.36
C ASP A 153 -4.62 23.09 -11.90
N ASN A 154 -4.50 21.78 -11.66
CA ASN A 154 -4.30 21.19 -10.33
C ASN A 154 -2.97 20.44 -10.19
N LEU A 155 -2.05 20.56 -11.17
CA LEU A 155 -0.66 20.13 -10.99
C LEU A 155 0.10 21.30 -10.33
N GLU A 156 0.50 21.12 -9.06
CA GLU A 156 1.41 22.07 -8.42
C GLU A 156 2.75 22.11 -9.18
N VAL A 157 3.29 23.31 -9.39
CA VAL A 157 4.59 23.58 -10.05
C VAL A 157 5.73 23.39 -9.06
#